data_AF-A0A6B3AN58-F1
#
_entry.id   AF-A0A6B3AN58-F1
#
_cell.length_a   1.000
_cell.length_b   1.000
_cell.length_c   1.000
_cell.angle_alpha   90.00
_cell.angle_beta   90.00
_cell.angle_gamma   90.00
#
_symmetry.space_group_name_H-M   'P 1'
#
loop_
_entity.id
_entity.type
_entity.pdbx_description
1 polymer ?
#
loop_
_entity_poly.entity_id
_entity_poly.type
_entity_poly.pdbx_seq_one_letter_code
_entity_poly.pdbx_strand_id
1 'polypeptide(L)'
;MPVDIRTVLRKHEGELRRFRRGLFSTDPADSELASALPSSVLERYRAGGLAVPHSFGPVRSVTDRFATLSFVGDISDQAALLEQPGREGSLLTLSVAAKHKQLGTRQPVNPAEARAWVEAIVGPEWLPHVYSAGALTGVTRGGSSTSKPLTTQFFYLFLGADGVPHAEPEHHLGVQLTPLTDAA
;
A
#
# COMPACT_ATOMS: atom_id res chain seq x y z
N MET A 1 -10.44 19.75 -1.82
CA MET A 1 -9.94 20.33 -0.55
C MET A 1 -8.95 19.34 0.06
N PRO A 2 -7.71 19.74 0.38
CA PRO A 2 -6.72 18.82 0.97
C PRO A 2 -7.13 18.40 2.38
N VAL A 3 -7.03 17.10 2.68
CA VAL A 3 -7.33 16.55 4.01
C VAL A 3 -6.13 16.79 4.92
N ASP A 4 -6.34 17.49 6.04
CA ASP A 4 -5.27 17.72 7.02
C ASP A 4 -5.13 16.55 7.99
N ILE A 5 -4.06 15.76 7.82
CA ILE A 5 -3.70 14.65 8.70
C ILE A 5 -2.60 14.99 9.72
N ARG A 6 -2.10 16.24 9.77
CA ARG A 6 -0.92 16.64 10.58
C ARG A 6 -1.02 16.26 12.05
N THR A 7 -2.21 16.43 12.64
CA THR A 7 -2.46 16.11 14.04
C THR A 7 -2.31 14.61 14.32
N VAL A 8 -2.80 13.76 13.42
CA VAL A 8 -2.68 12.30 13.56
C VAL A 8 -1.26 11.83 13.22
N LEU A 9 -0.65 12.42 12.19
CA LEU A 9 0.75 12.17 11.84
C LEU A 9 1.69 12.43 13.02
N ARG A 10 1.55 13.57 13.70
CA ARG A 10 2.40 13.90 14.85
C ARG A 10 2.29 12.86 15.97
N LYS A 11 1.11 12.27 16.16
CA LYS A 11 0.90 11.22 17.17
C LYS A 11 1.58 9.90 16.79
N HIS A 12 1.64 9.60 15.49
CA HIS A 12 2.12 8.33 14.96
C HIS A 12 3.50 8.44 14.26
N GLU A 13 4.22 9.54 14.47
CA GLU A 13 5.46 9.83 13.75
C GLU A 13 6.53 8.73 13.94
N GLY A 14 6.66 8.20 15.16
CA GLY A 14 7.60 7.11 15.43
C GLY A 14 7.27 5.81 14.69
N GLU A 15 5.99 5.44 14.65
CA GLU A 15 5.49 4.27 13.92
C GLU A 15 5.64 4.46 12.41
N LEU A 16 5.30 5.65 11.89
CA LEU A 16 5.47 5.98 10.48
C LEU A 16 6.94 5.94 10.05
N ARG A 17 7.86 6.43 10.89
CA ARG A 17 9.31 6.33 10.64
C ARG A 17 9.78 4.88 10.62
N ARG A 18 9.27 4.02 11.51
CA ARG A 18 9.57 2.57 11.49
C ARG A 18 9.02 1.90 10.25
N PHE A 19 7.78 2.19 9.90
CA PHE A 19 7.14 1.68 8.69
C PHE A 19 7.93 2.05 7.44
N ARG A 20 8.30 3.33 7.29
CA ARG A 20 9.14 3.80 6.16
C ARG A 20 10.50 3.10 6.15
N ARG A 21 11.15 2.97 7.31
CA ARG A 21 12.44 2.26 7.40
C ARG A 21 12.31 0.81 6.95
N GLY A 22 11.30 0.10 7.46
CA GLY A 22 11.06 -1.29 7.07
C GLY A 22 10.73 -1.42 5.59
N LEU A 23 9.83 -0.58 5.08
CA LEU A 23 9.40 -0.60 3.68
C LEU A 23 10.56 -0.46 2.68
N PHE A 24 11.56 0.36 3.01
CA PHE A 24 12.76 0.55 2.20
C PHE A 24 13.98 -0.22 2.73
N SER A 25 13.79 -1.11 3.71
CA SER A 25 14.83 -2.01 4.21
C SER A 25 14.85 -3.28 3.35
N THR A 26 16.03 -3.84 3.17
CA THR A 26 16.21 -5.15 2.54
C THR A 26 16.15 -6.29 3.55
N ASP A 27 16.04 -5.99 4.86
CA ASP A 27 15.97 -7.00 5.92
C ASP A 27 14.50 -7.37 6.26
N PRO A 28 14.07 -8.62 6.02
CA PRO A 28 12.72 -9.06 6.35
C PRO A 28 12.42 -9.08 7.86
N ALA A 29 13.43 -9.05 8.73
CA ALA A 29 13.25 -8.96 10.19
C ALA A 29 12.65 -7.62 10.63
N ASP A 30 12.73 -6.58 9.80
CA ASP A 30 12.17 -5.25 10.07
C ASP A 30 10.65 -5.17 9.82
N SER A 31 10.01 -6.23 9.32
CA SER A 31 8.56 -6.26 9.11
C SER A 31 7.80 -6.71 10.37
N GLU A 32 6.96 -5.82 10.90
CA GLU A 32 6.03 -6.17 11.99
C GLU A 32 5.07 -7.28 11.57
N LEU A 33 4.70 -7.36 10.29
CA LEU A 33 3.84 -8.40 9.75
C LEU A 33 4.55 -9.76 9.71
N ALA A 34 5.88 -9.78 9.56
CA ALA A 34 6.67 -11.01 9.64
C ALA A 34 6.54 -11.70 11.01
N SER A 35 6.44 -10.91 12.08
CA SER A 35 6.27 -11.44 13.44
C SER A 35 4.88 -12.04 13.70
N ALA A 36 3.88 -11.60 12.93
CA ALA A 36 2.49 -12.02 13.08
C ALA A 36 2.09 -13.18 12.15
N LEU A 37 2.89 -13.47 11.11
CA LEU A 37 2.61 -14.52 10.14
C LEU A 37 3.22 -15.87 10.57
N PRO A 38 2.55 -17.00 10.26
CA PRO A 38 3.14 -18.33 10.41
C PRO A 38 4.40 -18.49 9.55
N SER A 39 5.39 -19.25 10.04
CA SER A 39 6.64 -19.52 9.34
C SER A 39 6.44 -20.10 7.94
N SER A 40 5.43 -20.94 7.75
CA SER A 40 5.05 -21.51 6.44
C SER A 40 4.57 -20.47 5.43
N VAL A 41 4.00 -19.36 5.89
CA VAL A 41 3.62 -18.24 5.02
C VAL A 41 4.86 -17.44 4.63
N LEU A 42 5.75 -17.17 5.59
CA LEU A 42 7.03 -16.50 5.33
C LEU A 42 7.91 -17.28 4.35
N GLU A 43 7.95 -18.61 4.47
CA GLU A 43 8.68 -19.46 3.52
C GLU A 43 8.09 -19.40 2.12
N ARG A 44 6.77 -19.27 1.96
CA ARG A 44 6.15 -19.07 0.64
C ARG A 44 6.51 -17.72 0.02
N TYR A 45 6.55 -16.66 0.83
CA TYR A 45 7.05 -15.35 0.36
C TYR A 45 8.49 -15.47 -0.13
N ARG A 46 9.38 -16.08 0.66
CA ARG A 46 10.79 -16.31 0.27
C ARG A 46 10.93 -17.19 -0.97
N ALA A 47 10.20 -18.30 -1.04
CA ALA A 47 10.27 -19.22 -2.16
C ALA A 47 9.73 -18.60 -3.47
N GLY A 48 8.83 -17.62 -3.37
CA GLY A 48 8.31 -16.85 -4.49
C GLY A 48 9.12 -15.59 -4.84
N GLY A 49 10.23 -15.31 -4.13
CA GLY A 49 11.00 -14.08 -4.32
C GLY A 49 10.27 -12.80 -3.88
N LEU A 50 9.25 -12.92 -3.04
CA LEU A 50 8.43 -11.81 -2.55
C LEU A 50 8.92 -11.34 -1.17
N ALA A 51 8.98 -10.03 -0.96
CA ALA A 51 9.27 -9.45 0.35
C ALA A 51 8.06 -9.60 1.29
N VAL A 52 8.32 -9.66 2.60
CA VAL A 52 7.24 -9.66 3.59
C VAL A 52 6.66 -8.25 3.68
N PRO A 53 5.35 -8.05 3.46
CA PRO A 53 4.76 -6.72 3.52
C PRO A 53 4.95 -6.09 4.91
N HIS A 54 5.18 -4.79 4.97
CA HIS A 54 5.21 -4.01 6.20
C HIS A 54 3.81 -3.48 6.48
N SER A 55 3.46 -3.31 7.75
CA SER A 55 2.18 -2.72 8.14
C SER A 55 2.33 -1.52 9.06
N PHE A 56 1.36 -0.61 9.00
CA PHE A 56 1.24 0.53 9.88
C PHE A 56 -0.23 0.76 10.28
N GLY A 57 -0.44 1.19 11.53
CA GLY A 57 -1.76 1.37 12.13
C GLY A 57 -2.15 0.21 13.06
N PRO A 58 -3.39 0.21 13.60
CA PRO A 58 -4.50 1.08 13.23
C PRO A 58 -4.36 2.53 13.70
N VAL A 59 -4.60 3.49 12.81
CA VAL A 59 -4.70 4.92 13.14
C VAL A 59 -6.14 5.40 13.03
N ARG A 60 -6.51 6.46 13.75
CA ARG A 60 -7.86 7.04 13.61
C ARG A 60 -7.97 7.77 12.28
N SER A 61 -9.06 7.52 11.54
CA SER A 61 -9.40 8.35 10.40
C SER A 61 -9.73 9.78 10.85
N VAL A 62 -9.32 10.76 10.06
CA VAL A 62 -9.63 12.20 10.23
C VAL A 62 -10.91 12.60 9.50
N THR A 63 -11.35 11.83 8.51
CA THR A 63 -12.60 12.10 7.77
C THR A 63 -13.80 11.33 8.32
N ASP A 64 -13.57 10.21 9.02
CA ASP A 64 -14.59 9.42 9.69
C ASP A 64 -14.20 9.06 11.13
N ARG A 65 -14.91 9.64 12.10
CA ARG A 65 -14.69 9.40 13.53
C ARG A 65 -14.93 7.94 13.95
N PHE A 66 -15.65 7.15 13.16
CA PHE A 66 -15.94 5.75 13.44
C PHE A 66 -14.95 4.80 12.77
N ALA A 67 -14.05 5.28 11.90
CA ALA A 67 -13.12 4.45 11.16
C ALA A 67 -11.68 4.48 11.70
N THR A 68 -11.02 3.33 11.68
CA THR A 68 -9.57 3.20 11.79
C THR A 68 -8.98 2.78 10.46
N LEU A 69 -7.83 3.35 10.11
CA LEU A 69 -7.08 3.01 8.92
C LEU A 69 -5.90 2.12 9.26
N SER A 70 -5.63 1.16 8.40
CA SER A 70 -4.40 0.36 8.38
C SER A 70 -3.76 0.44 7.01
N PHE A 71 -2.44 0.45 6.99
CA PHE A 71 -1.62 0.57 5.81
C PHE A 71 -0.77 -0.68 5.68
N VAL A 72 -0.67 -1.21 4.47
CA VAL A 72 0.26 -2.30 4.16
C VAL A 72 1.07 -1.88 2.95
N GLY A 73 2.38 -2.04 3.01
CA GLY A 73 3.28 -1.75 1.92
C GLY A 73 4.21 -2.93 1.63
N ASP A 74 4.48 -3.19 0.36
CA ASP A 74 5.47 -4.17 -0.07
C ASP A 74 6.25 -3.65 -1.27
N ILE A 75 7.52 -4.04 -1.37
CA ILE A 75 8.35 -3.82 -2.56
C ILE A 75 8.66 -5.18 -3.15
N SER A 76 8.31 -5.35 -4.41
CA SER A 76 8.48 -6.61 -5.14
C SER A 76 9.16 -6.35 -6.49
N ASP A 77 9.79 -7.37 -7.05
CA ASP A 77 10.43 -7.28 -8.37
C ASP A 77 9.38 -6.99 -9.47
N GLN A 78 9.67 -6.05 -10.37
CA GLN A 78 8.76 -5.71 -11.47
C GLN A 78 8.54 -6.87 -12.43
N ALA A 79 9.56 -7.67 -12.76
CA ALA A 79 9.43 -8.83 -13.63
C ALA A 79 8.49 -9.88 -13.02
N ALA A 80 8.52 -10.04 -11.69
CA ALA A 80 7.63 -10.96 -10.98
C ALA A 80 6.17 -10.49 -10.97
N LEU A 81 5.92 -9.20 -10.69
CA LEU A 81 4.55 -8.67 -10.57
C LEU A 81 3.91 -8.30 -11.91
N LEU A 82 4.69 -7.92 -12.92
CA LEU A 82 4.19 -7.56 -14.24
C LEU A 82 4.20 -8.75 -15.22
N GLU A 83 4.63 -9.93 -14.78
CA GLU A 83 4.81 -11.12 -15.62
C GLU A 83 5.67 -10.86 -16.87
N GLN A 84 6.68 -10.00 -16.73
CA GLN A 84 7.58 -9.57 -17.81
C GLN A 84 9.02 -9.95 -17.50
N PRO A 85 9.47 -11.15 -17.91
CA PRO A 85 10.84 -11.61 -17.69
C PRO A 85 11.87 -10.61 -18.26
N GLY A 86 12.87 -10.27 -17.45
CA GLY A 86 13.96 -9.35 -17.86
C GLY A 86 13.66 -7.87 -17.64
N ARG A 87 12.50 -7.50 -17.09
CA ARG A 87 12.24 -6.14 -16.64
C ARG A 87 12.97 -5.88 -15.31
N GLU A 88 13.91 -4.95 -15.34
CA GLU A 88 14.64 -4.52 -14.15
C GLU A 88 13.82 -3.51 -13.33
N GLY A 89 14.06 -3.46 -12.03
CA GLY A 89 13.43 -2.53 -11.10
C GLY A 89 12.48 -3.19 -10.12
N SER A 90 11.83 -2.36 -9.30
CA SER A 90 10.89 -2.83 -8.28
C SER A 90 9.58 -2.05 -8.32
N LEU A 91 8.52 -2.66 -7.82
CA LEU A 91 7.20 -2.07 -7.67
C LEU A 91 6.90 -1.96 -6.18
N LEU A 92 6.71 -0.73 -5.70
CA LEU A 92 6.14 -0.49 -4.39
C LEU A 92 4.61 -0.53 -4.51
N THR A 93 3.99 -1.45 -3.78
CA THR A 93 2.53 -1.52 -3.59
C THR A 93 2.20 -0.97 -2.22
N LEU A 94 1.28 -0.01 -2.15
CA LEU A 94 0.69 0.49 -0.90
C LEU A 94 -0.81 0.22 -0.92
N SER A 95 -1.33 -0.28 0.19
CA SER A 95 -2.77 -0.47 0.37
C SER A 95 -3.26 0.20 1.65
N VAL A 96 -4.43 0.83 1.56
CA VAL A 96 -5.10 1.51 2.67
C VAL A 96 -6.45 0.86 2.88
N ALA A 97 -6.68 0.34 4.09
CA ALA A 97 -7.95 -0.28 4.47
C ALA A 97 -8.57 0.43 5.66
N ALA A 98 -9.90 0.61 5.64
CA ALA A 98 -10.65 1.12 6.78
C ALA A 98 -11.46 0.00 7.46
N LYS A 99 -11.56 0.08 8.78
CA LYS A 99 -12.48 -0.72 9.60
C LYS A 99 -13.24 0.16 10.58
N HIS A 100 -14.49 -0.18 10.84
CA HIS A 100 -15.25 0.44 11.92
C HIS A 100 -14.61 0.11 13.28
N LYS A 101 -14.36 1.11 14.12
CA LYS A 101 -13.63 0.99 15.40
C LYS A 101 -14.24 -0.02 16.37
N GLN A 102 -15.56 -0.03 16.50
CA GLN A 102 -16.28 -0.93 17.42
C GLN A 102 -16.66 -2.26 16.78
N LEU A 103 -17.22 -2.24 15.56
CA LEU A 103 -17.73 -3.42 14.89
C LEU A 103 -16.65 -4.25 14.17
N GLY A 104 -15.46 -3.69 13.93
CA GLY A 104 -14.38 -4.35 13.18
C GLY A 104 -14.69 -4.59 11.69
N THR A 105 -15.87 -4.18 11.21
CA THR A 105 -16.33 -4.37 9.84
C THR A 105 -15.56 -3.49 8.86
N ARG A 106 -15.26 -4.01 7.66
CA ARG A 106 -14.59 -3.22 6.60
C ARG A 106 -15.48 -2.08 6.14
N GLN A 107 -14.87 -0.93 5.88
CA GLN A 107 -15.55 0.26 5.37
C GLN A 107 -14.79 0.85 4.17
N PRO A 108 -15.47 1.58 3.27
CA PRO A 108 -14.81 2.34 2.23
C PRO A 108 -13.84 3.38 2.83
N VAL A 109 -12.67 3.51 2.24
CA VAL A 109 -11.70 4.56 2.61
C VAL A 109 -12.00 5.82 1.81
N ASN A 110 -12.00 6.98 2.47
CA ASN A 110 -12.06 8.27 1.79
C ASN A 110 -10.82 8.44 0.89
N PRO A 111 -10.97 8.63 -0.44
CA PRO A 111 -9.83 8.72 -1.35
C PRO A 111 -8.87 9.87 -1.05
N ALA A 112 -9.40 11.03 -0.60
CA ALA A 112 -8.58 12.19 -0.27
C ALA A 112 -7.75 11.96 1.01
N GLU A 113 -8.31 11.23 1.97
CA GLU A 113 -7.56 10.83 3.17
C GLU A 113 -6.49 9.78 2.83
N ALA A 114 -6.82 8.79 1.98
CA ALA A 114 -5.85 7.81 1.51
C ALA A 114 -4.68 8.49 0.79
N ARG A 115 -4.96 9.43 -0.11
CA ARG A 115 -3.95 10.25 -0.80
C ARG A 115 -3.04 10.97 0.19
N ALA A 116 -3.60 11.65 1.20
CA ALA A 116 -2.80 12.37 2.19
C ALA A 116 -1.86 11.44 2.97
N TRP A 117 -2.30 10.23 3.30
CA TRP A 117 -1.45 9.24 3.95
C TRP A 117 -0.34 8.69 3.04
N VAL A 118 -0.66 8.42 1.77
CA VAL A 118 0.32 7.98 0.78
C VAL A 118 1.41 9.03 0.61
N GLU A 119 1.02 10.31 0.47
CA GLU A 119 1.96 11.43 0.44
C GLU A 119 2.86 11.50 1.67
N ALA A 120 2.31 11.28 2.87
CA ALA A 120 3.10 11.25 4.10
C ALA A 120 4.08 10.06 4.19
N ILE A 121 3.77 8.94 3.54
CA ILE A 121 4.61 7.73 3.50
C ILE A 121 5.75 7.89 2.50
N VAL A 122 5.43 8.20 1.25
CA VAL A 122 6.40 8.26 0.13
C VAL A 122 7.15 9.58 0.07
N GLY A 123 6.56 10.65 0.60
CA GLY A 123 7.10 12.00 0.52
C GLY A 123 6.61 12.76 -0.73
N PRO A 124 6.66 14.11 -0.68
CA PRO A 124 6.12 14.95 -1.73
C PRO A 124 6.88 14.85 -3.07
N GLU A 125 8.18 14.51 -3.02
CA GLU A 125 9.02 14.38 -4.22
C GLU A 125 8.63 13.18 -5.08
N TRP A 126 8.16 12.09 -4.46
CA TRP A 126 7.81 10.85 -5.16
C TRP A 126 6.33 10.79 -5.53
N LEU A 127 5.51 11.66 -4.94
CA LEU A 127 4.07 11.73 -5.18
C LEU A 127 3.68 11.82 -6.67
N PRO A 128 4.40 12.56 -7.55
CA PRO A 128 4.10 12.61 -8.98
C PRO A 128 4.23 11.28 -9.72
N HIS A 129 4.94 10.33 -9.13
CA HIS A 129 5.17 9.00 -9.70
C HIS A 129 4.28 7.92 -9.08
N VAL A 130 3.36 8.32 -8.18
CA VAL A 130 2.40 7.41 -7.56
C VAL A 130 1.12 7.34 -8.38
N TYR A 131 0.65 6.12 -8.59
CA TYR A 131 -0.56 5.80 -9.32
C TYR A 131 -1.60 5.21 -8.38
N SER A 132 -2.82 5.71 -8.43
CA SER A 132 -3.98 5.08 -7.79
C SER A 132 -4.52 3.98 -8.70
N ALA A 133 -4.66 2.78 -8.17
CA ALA A 133 -5.38 1.67 -8.80
C ALA A 133 -6.84 1.59 -8.35
N GLY A 134 -7.29 2.59 -7.60
CA GLY A 134 -8.61 2.63 -6.99
C GLY A 134 -8.81 1.55 -5.93
N ALA A 135 -10.08 1.31 -5.60
CA ALA A 135 -10.42 0.30 -4.63
C ALA A 135 -10.47 -1.08 -5.31
N LEU A 136 -9.60 -2.01 -4.91
CA LEU A 136 -9.58 -3.38 -5.44
C LEU A 136 -10.06 -4.36 -4.37
N THR A 137 -10.63 -5.50 -4.80
CA THR A 137 -10.81 -6.63 -3.90
C THR A 137 -9.45 -7.28 -3.63
N GLY A 138 -9.22 -7.73 -2.39
CA GLY A 138 -8.19 -8.73 -2.17
C GLY A 138 -8.53 -9.97 -2.99
N VAL A 139 -7.58 -10.48 -3.77
CA VAL A 139 -7.74 -11.67 -4.60
C VAL A 139 -8.20 -12.84 -3.73
N THR A 140 -9.48 -13.20 -3.78
CA THR A 140 -9.93 -14.54 -3.41
C THR A 140 -9.83 -15.42 -4.64
N ARG A 141 -8.78 -16.25 -4.67
CA ARG A 141 -8.68 -17.35 -5.64
C ARG A 141 -9.85 -18.31 -5.37
N GLY A 142 -10.85 -18.27 -6.26
CA GLY A 142 -11.98 -19.19 -6.29
C GLY A 142 -13.22 -18.71 -5.53
N GLY A 143 -14.28 -18.41 -6.29
CA GLY A 143 -15.67 -18.52 -5.83
C GLY A 143 -16.41 -17.20 -5.62
N SER A 144 -17.40 -16.99 -6.48
CA SER A 144 -18.61 -16.14 -6.28
C SER A 144 -18.37 -14.66 -5.99
N SER A 145 -18.54 -13.85 -7.04
CA SER A 145 -18.72 -12.40 -6.97
C SER A 145 -20.00 -12.07 -6.19
N THR A 146 -19.87 -11.79 -4.90
CA THR A 146 -20.85 -10.95 -4.19
C THR A 146 -20.35 -9.52 -4.25
N SER A 147 -21.19 -8.58 -4.68
CA SER A 147 -20.92 -7.14 -4.82
C SER A 147 -20.63 -6.45 -3.48
N LYS A 148 -19.58 -6.86 -2.77
CA LYS A 148 -19.06 -6.11 -1.63
C LYS A 148 -18.46 -4.82 -2.18
N PRO A 149 -18.86 -3.65 -1.66
CA PRO A 149 -18.23 -2.40 -2.04
C PRO A 149 -16.73 -2.51 -1.83
N LEU A 150 -15.97 -2.09 -2.84
CA LEU A 150 -14.52 -2.11 -2.82
C LEU A 150 -14.06 -1.19 -1.69
N THR A 151 -13.33 -1.74 -0.69
CA THR A 151 -13.05 -1.04 0.58
C THR A 151 -11.58 -0.69 0.77
N THR A 152 -10.68 -1.31 0.03
CA THR A 152 -9.23 -1.12 0.17
C THR A 152 -8.71 -0.38 -1.04
N GLN A 153 -8.12 0.80 -0.83
CA GLN A 153 -7.51 1.60 -1.88
C GLN A 153 -6.08 1.11 -2.11
N PHE A 154 -5.70 0.93 -3.38
CA PHE A 154 -4.35 0.50 -3.77
C PHE A 154 -3.63 1.59 -4.54
N PHE A 155 -2.34 1.69 -4.27
CA PHE A 155 -1.43 2.65 -4.89
C PHE A 155 -0.15 1.94 -5.30
N TYR A 156 0.41 2.35 -6.43
CA TYR A 156 1.62 1.79 -7.00
C TYR A 156 2.65 2.88 -7.26
N LEU A 157 3.92 2.55 -7.07
CA LEU A 157 5.08 3.37 -7.41
C LEU A 157 6.12 2.48 -8.08
N PHE A 158 6.46 2.82 -9.33
CA PHE A 158 7.43 2.08 -10.13
C PHE A 158 8.83 2.66 -9.88
N LEU A 159 9.76 1.80 -9.50
CA LEU A 159 11.15 2.12 -9.19
C LEU A 159 12.06 1.45 -10.22
N GLY A 160 13.02 2.21 -10.76
CA GLY A 160 14.03 1.70 -11.67
C GLY A 160 15.04 0.79 -10.97
N ALA A 161 15.98 0.23 -11.73
CA ALA A 161 17.09 -0.54 -11.17
C ALA A 161 17.99 0.28 -10.22
N ASP A 162 18.00 1.61 -10.41
CA ASP A 162 18.66 2.60 -9.56
C ASP A 162 17.85 2.98 -8.31
N GLY A 163 16.65 2.42 -8.14
CA GLY A 163 15.73 2.75 -7.06
C GLY A 163 15.03 4.11 -7.23
N VAL A 164 15.14 4.75 -8.39
CA VAL A 164 14.54 6.05 -8.66
C VAL A 164 13.12 5.86 -9.21
N PRO A 165 12.12 6.62 -8.70
CA PRO A 165 10.79 6.63 -9.28
C PRO A 165 10.79 7.00 -10.76
N HIS A 166 10.04 6.25 -11.57
CA HIS A 166 9.80 6.58 -12.96
C HIS A 166 8.32 6.54 -13.29
N ALA A 167 7.96 7.08 -14.46
CA ALA A 167 6.59 6.98 -14.97
C ALA A 167 6.19 5.51 -15.14
N GLU A 168 4.90 5.24 -14.96
CA GLU A 168 4.29 3.95 -15.23
C GLU A 168 4.75 3.43 -16.60
N PRO A 169 5.42 2.27 -16.64
CA PRO A 169 5.69 1.62 -17.90
C PRO A 169 4.41 1.01 -18.45
N GLU A 170 4.33 0.72 -19.76
CA GLU A 170 3.27 -0.16 -20.29
C GLU A 170 3.15 -1.41 -19.41
N HIS A 171 2.01 -1.52 -18.71
CA HIS A 171 1.79 -2.50 -17.65
C HIS A 171 0.60 -3.40 -17.98
N HIS A 172 0.68 -4.65 -17.50
CA HIS A 172 -0.36 -5.67 -17.67
C HIS A 172 -1.09 -5.97 -16.35
N LEU A 173 -1.05 -5.04 -15.39
CA LEU A 173 -1.68 -5.21 -14.06
C LEU A 173 -3.21 -5.41 -14.08
N GLY A 174 -3.87 -5.26 -15.24
CA GLY A 174 -5.31 -5.51 -15.38
C GLY A 174 -6.20 -4.51 -14.63
N VAL A 175 -5.64 -3.39 -14.19
CA VAL A 175 -6.32 -2.31 -13.46
C VAL A 175 -6.02 -0.98 -14.12
N GLN A 176 -6.98 -0.04 -14.06
CA GLN A 176 -6.72 1.32 -14.52
C GLN A 176 -5.90 2.06 -13.48
N LEU A 177 -4.78 2.64 -13.91
CA LEU A 177 -3.92 3.47 -13.08
C LEU A 177 -4.19 4.94 -13.39
N THR A 178 -4.39 5.72 -12.33
CA THR A 178 -4.58 7.18 -12.43
C THR A 178 -3.46 7.87 -11.67
N PRO A 179 -2.68 8.76 -12.29
CA PRO A 179 -1.68 9.55 -11.59
C PRO A 179 -2.29 10.26 -10.38
N LEU A 180 -1.64 10.17 -9.24
CA LEU A 180 -2.17 10.74 -8.00
C LEU A 180 -2.13 12.28 -8.04
N THR A 181 -1.37 12.89 -8.95
CA THR A 181 -1.39 14.34 -9.23
C THR A 181 -2.72 14.80 -9.82
N ASP A 182 -3.36 13.96 -10.63
CA ASP A 182 -4.52 14.33 -11.44
C ASP A 182 -5.86 14.01 -10.74
N ALA A 183 -5.80 13.28 -9.62
CA ALA A 183 -6.96 12.95 -8.79
C ALA A 183 -7.41 14.17 -7.95
N ALA A 184 -8.14 15.10 -8.58
CA ALA A 184 -8.78 16.25 -7.95
C ALA A 184 -10.22 15.95 -7.48
#